data_AF-A0A1V5DTH2-F1
#
_entry.id   AF-A0A1V5DTH2-F1
#
_cell.length_a   1.000
_cell.length_b   1.000
_cell.length_c   1.000
_cell.angle_alpha   90.00
_cell.angle_beta   90.00
_cell.angle_gamma   90.00
#
_symmetry.space_group_name_H-M   'P 1'
#
loop_
_entity.id
_entity.type
_entity.pdbx_description
1 polymer ?
#
loop_
_entity_poly.entity_id
_entity_poly.type
_entity_poly.pdbx_seq_one_letter_code
_entity_poly.pdbx_strand_id
1 'polypeptide(L)'
;MTRAEIEQHILAVFRRNFEIENPRLDDNLREKHNFDSIDAIELLLEIEKMLGSELTQEEKKRAMDIRTISQICDYIEWLISVREAVPEP
;
A
#
# COMPACT_ATOMS: atom_id res chain seq x y z
N MET A 1 -3.81 -0.61 13.54
CA MET A 1 -2.74 -1.55 13.11
C MET A 1 -1.40 -0.89 13.35
N THR A 2 -0.36 -1.67 13.63
CA THR A 2 1.02 -1.16 13.75
C THR A 2 1.76 -1.24 12.41
N ARG A 3 2.83 -0.43 12.23
CA ARG A 3 3.69 -0.46 11.03
C ARG A 3 4.17 -1.86 10.68
N ALA A 4 4.55 -2.65 11.69
CA ALA A 4 5.00 -4.02 11.50
C ALA A 4 3.90 -4.93 10.91
N GLU A 5 2.64 -4.76 11.34
CA GLU A 5 1.51 -5.51 10.78
C GLU A 5 1.26 -5.11 9.33
N ILE A 6 1.34 -3.81 9.01
CA ILE A 6 1.20 -3.29 7.65
C ILE A 6 2.30 -3.88 6.76
N GLU A 7 3.57 -3.81 7.18
CA GLU A 7 4.70 -4.40 6.44
C GLU A 7 4.48 -5.88 6.16
N GLN A 8 4.11 -6.68 7.18
CA GLN A 8 3.86 -8.11 6.99
C GLN A 8 2.72 -8.37 6.01
N HIS A 9 1.65 -7.57 6.07
CA HIS A 9 0.53 -7.69 5.15
C HIS A 9 0.95 -7.35 3.71
N ILE A 10 1.67 -6.25 3.53
CA ILE A 10 2.14 -5.80 2.22
C ILE A 10 3.16 -6.80 1.64
N LEU A 11 4.11 -7.30 2.42
CA LEU A 11 5.04 -8.33 1.97
C LEU A 11 4.31 -9.62 1.56
N ALA A 12 3.24 -10.00 2.27
CA ALA A 12 2.42 -11.16 1.91
C ALA A 12 1.67 -10.93 0.59
N VAL A 13 1.08 -9.74 0.38
CA VAL A 13 0.42 -9.36 -0.87
C VAL A 13 1.41 -9.34 -2.02
N PHE A 14 2.59 -8.74 -1.82
CA PHE A 14 3.64 -8.69 -2.83
C PHE A 14 4.14 -10.07 -3.24
N ARG A 15 4.30 -10.97 -2.27
CA ARG A 15 4.69 -12.34 -2.55
C ARG A 15 3.59 -13.12 -3.29
N ARG A 16 2.32 -12.95 -2.90
CA ARG A 16 1.20 -13.73 -3.41
C ARG A 16 0.70 -13.24 -4.77
N ASN A 17 0.62 -11.92 -4.95
CA ASN A 17 -0.05 -11.30 -6.09
C ASN A 17 0.96 -10.80 -7.14
N PHE A 18 2.16 -10.40 -6.72
CA PHE A 18 3.16 -9.80 -7.62
C PHE A 18 4.41 -10.68 -7.80
N GLU A 19 4.47 -11.86 -7.17
CA GLU A 19 5.63 -12.77 -7.21
C GLU A 19 6.95 -12.11 -6.73
N ILE A 20 6.85 -11.05 -5.92
CA ILE A 20 7.98 -10.30 -5.41
C ILE A 20 8.44 -10.93 -4.09
N GLU A 21 9.60 -11.58 -4.09
CA GLU A 21 10.16 -12.25 -2.91
C GLU A 21 11.21 -11.39 -2.19
N ASN A 22 10.99 -11.15 -0.89
CA ASN A 22 11.89 -10.39 0.01
C ASN A 22 12.42 -9.06 -0.57
N PRO A 23 11.54 -8.18 -1.05
CA PRO A 23 11.95 -6.85 -1.52
C PRO A 23 12.53 -6.03 -0.35
N ARG A 24 13.52 -5.17 -0.62
CA ARG A 24 13.96 -4.20 0.39
C ARG A 24 12.96 -3.05 0.48
N LEU A 25 12.84 -2.47 1.67
CA LEU A 25 11.93 -1.35 1.93
C LEU A 25 12.17 -0.13 1.02
N ASP A 26 13.44 0.13 0.70
CA ASP A 26 13.88 1.24 -0.16
C ASP A 26 14.10 0.84 -1.62
N ASP A 27 13.75 -0.40 -2.01
CA ASP A 27 13.84 -0.78 -3.41
C ASP A 27 12.80 -0.04 -4.22
N ASN A 28 13.25 0.55 -5.34
CA ASN A 28 12.34 1.07 -6.35
C ASN A 28 11.59 -0.10 -6.99
N LEU A 29 10.33 -0.26 -6.63
CA LEU A 29 9.45 -1.35 -7.07
C LEU A 29 9.35 -1.40 -8.59
N ARG A 30 9.28 -0.24 -9.24
CA ARG A 30 9.15 -0.16 -10.69
C ARG A 30 10.41 -0.62 -11.41
N GLU A 31 11.58 -0.21 -10.92
CA GLU A 31 12.86 -0.51 -11.59
C GLU A 31 13.42 -1.89 -11.25
N LYS A 32 13.23 -2.33 -10.00
CA LYS A 32 13.81 -3.60 -9.52
C LYS A 32 12.85 -4.78 -9.57
N HIS A 33 11.55 -4.52 -9.44
CA HIS A 33 10.54 -5.54 -9.22
C HIS A 33 9.47 -5.56 -10.32
N ASN A 34 9.69 -4.84 -11.43
CA ASN A 34 8.73 -4.69 -12.55
C ASN A 34 7.32 -4.30 -12.09
N PHE A 35 7.21 -3.53 -11.01
CA PHE A 35 5.93 -3.07 -10.50
C PHE A 35 5.37 -1.98 -11.40
N ASP A 36 4.35 -2.33 -12.18
CA ASP A 36 3.73 -1.48 -13.18
C ASP A 36 2.45 -0.82 -12.66
N SER A 37 1.83 0.02 -13.49
CA SER A 37 0.59 0.71 -13.14
C SER A 37 -0.58 -0.23 -12.84
N ILE A 38 -0.57 -1.46 -13.39
CA ILE A 38 -1.59 -2.48 -13.13
C ILE A 38 -1.42 -3.00 -11.70
N ASP A 39 -0.19 -3.36 -11.31
CA ASP A 39 0.12 -3.83 -9.96
C ASP A 39 -0.23 -2.77 -8.91
N ALA A 40 0.01 -1.50 -9.23
CA ALA A 40 -0.38 -0.38 -8.38
C ALA A 40 -1.89 -0.32 -8.13
N ILE A 41 -2.71 -0.59 -9.15
CA ILE A 41 -4.17 -0.63 -9.03
C ILE A 41 -4.60 -1.83 -8.17
N GLU A 42 -4.00 -3.00 -8.37
CA GLU A 42 -4.32 -4.20 -7.56
C GLU A 42 -3.93 -4.02 -6.10
N LEU A 43 -2.77 -3.39 -5.84
CA LEU A 43 -2.36 -3.03 -4.48
C LEU A 43 -3.36 -2.09 -3.82
N LEU A 44 -3.88 -1.10 -4.55
CA LEU A 44 -4.89 -0.18 -4.03
C LEU A 44 -6.19 -0.90 -3.66
N LEU A 45 -6.63 -1.85 -4.48
CA LEU A 45 -7.80 -2.68 -4.19
C LEU A 45 -7.61 -3.52 -2.91
N GLU A 46 -6.40 -4.04 -2.69
CA GLU A 46 -6.09 -4.79 -1.47
C GLU A 46 -6.05 -3.88 -0.22
N ILE A 47 -5.52 -2.66 -0.37
CA ILE A 47 -5.57 -1.64 0.70
C ILE A 47 -7.02 -1.27 1.03
N GLU A 48 -7.88 -1.06 0.03
CA GLU A 48 -9.32 -0.79 0.23
C GLU A 48 -10.00 -1.91 1.02
N LYS A 49 -9.73 -3.17 0.67
CA LYS A 49 -10.25 -4.35 1.39
C LYS A 49 -9.71 -4.43 2.82
N MET A 50 -8.42 -4.22 3.00
CA MET A 50 -7.76 -4.27 4.31
C MET A 50 -8.35 -3.23 5.26
N LEU A 51 -8.60 -2.02 4.75
CA LEU A 51 -9.14 -0.94 5.55
C LEU A 51 -10.69 -0.95 5.61
N GLY A 52 -11.35 -1.80 4.82
CA GLY A 52 -12.80 -1.96 4.79
C GLY A 52 -13.58 -0.81 4.17
N SER A 53 -12.92 0.10 3.43
CA SER A 53 -13.62 1.15 2.69
C SER A 53 -12.83 1.61 1.46
N GLU A 54 -13.56 2.15 0.49
CA GLU A 54 -13.00 2.66 -0.76
C GLU A 54 -12.11 3.89 -0.52
N LEU A 55 -11.03 3.98 -1.30
CA LEU A 55 -10.13 5.13 -1.32
C LEU A 55 -10.74 6.21 -2.23
N THR A 56 -10.73 7.43 -1.74
CA THR A 56 -11.10 8.65 -2.47
C THR A 56 -10.12 8.93 -3.60
N GLN A 57 -10.51 9.83 -4.52
CA GLN A 57 -9.65 10.25 -5.62
C GLN A 57 -8.35 10.92 -5.14
N GLU A 58 -8.40 11.68 -4.05
CA GLU A 58 -7.21 12.33 -3.50
C GLU A 58 -6.22 11.32 -2.92
N GLU A 59 -6.72 10.31 -2.22
CA GLU A 59 -5.93 9.20 -1.68
C GLU A 59 -5.28 8.39 -2.82
N LYS A 60 -6.08 8.02 -3.83
CA LYS A 60 -5.57 7.32 -5.03
C LYS A 60 -4.48 8.11 -5.74
N LYS A 61 -4.62 9.43 -5.84
CA LYS A 61 -3.60 10.30 -6.45
C LYS A 61 -2.29 10.30 -5.65
N ARG A 62 -2.35 10.29 -4.32
CA ARG A 62 -1.13 10.18 -3.49
C ARG A 62 -0.41 8.86 -3.71
N ALA A 63 -1.16 7.78 -3.91
CA ALA A 63 -0.56 6.48 -4.18
C ALA A 63 0.20 6.40 -5.51
N MET A 64 -0.11 7.24 -6.51
CA MET A 64 0.57 7.24 -7.81
C MET A 64 2.05 7.64 -7.74
N ASP A 65 2.45 8.39 -6.71
CA ASP A 65 3.82 8.85 -6.49
C ASP A 65 4.68 7.83 -5.73
N ILE A 66 4.06 6.76 -5.22
CA ILE A 66 4.74 5.73 -4.43
C ILE A 66 5.65 4.88 -5.34
N ARG A 67 6.88 4.67 -4.86
CA ARG A 67 7.94 3.92 -5.56
C ARG A 67 8.57 2.82 -4.71
N THR A 68 8.46 2.90 -3.39
CA THR A 68 9.10 1.95 -2.47
C THR A 68 8.11 1.38 -1.45
N ILE A 69 8.47 0.26 -0.82
CA ILE A 69 7.61 -0.38 0.18
C ILE A 69 7.51 0.46 1.44
N SER A 70 8.57 1.16 1.84
CA SER A 70 8.47 2.12 2.96
C SER A 70 7.38 3.15 2.69
N GLN A 71 7.36 3.73 1.49
CA GLN A 71 6.33 4.71 1.11
C GLN A 71 4.91 4.11 1.10
N ILE A 72 4.75 2.85 0.69
CA ILE A 72 3.46 2.14 0.80
C ILE A 72 3.03 2.05 2.27
N CYS A 73 3.95 1.64 3.15
CA CYS A 73 3.66 1.50 4.57
C CYS A 73 3.29 2.86 5.20
N ASP A 74 4.09 3.90 4.93
CA ASP A 74 3.84 5.26 5.42
C ASP A 74 2.48 5.80 4.91
N TYR A 75 2.12 5.48 3.67
CA TYR A 75 0.83 5.84 3.08
C TYR A 75 -0.34 5.15 3.80
N ILE A 76 -0.23 3.86 4.08
CA ILE A 76 -1.26 3.11 4.81
C ILE A 76 -1.38 3.59 6.25
N GLU A 77 -0.26 3.85 6.94
CA GLU A 77 -0.26 4.43 8.28
C GLU A 77 -1.01 5.77 8.31
N TRP A 78 -0.79 6.62 7.30
CA TRP A 78 -1.53 7.85 7.14
C TRP A 78 -3.03 7.61 6.88
N LEU A 79 -3.40 6.68 6.01
CA LEU A 79 -4.80 6.35 5.74
C LEU A 79 -5.55 5.86 6.99
N ILE A 80 -4.92 4.98 7.77
CA ILE A 80 -5.48 4.50 9.04
C ILE A 80 -5.66 5.68 9.99
N SER A 81 -4.66 6.54 10.11
CA SER A 81 -4.74 7.73 10.97
C SER A 81 -5.87 8.67 10.55
N VAL A 82 -6.09 8.87 9.25
CA VAL A 82 -7.20 9.68 8.72
C VAL A 82 -8.54 9.04 9.07
N ARG A 83 -8.68 7.72 8.90
CA ARG A 83 -9.90 6.98 9.23
C ARG A 83 -10.21 6.98 10.73
N GLU A 84 -9.20 6.83 11.58
CA GLU A 84 -9.35 6.93 13.04
C GLU A 84 -9.70 8.37 13.48
N ALA A 85 -9.23 9.39 12.75
CA ALA A 85 -9.52 10.79 13.03
C ALA A 85 -10.92 11.25 12.53
N VAL A 86 -11.56 10.49 11.64
CA VAL A 86 -12.93 10.73 11.17
C VAL A 86 -13.84 9.70 11.83
N PRO A 87 -14.38 9.95 13.03
CA PRO A 87 -15.45 9.12 13.57
C PRO A 87 -16.66 9.22 12.62
N GLU A 88 -17.18 8.07 12.18
CA GLU A 88 -18.48 8.03 11.50
C GLU A 88 -19.53 8.78 12.34
N PRO A 89 -20.35 9.67 11.75
CA PRO A 89 -21.45 10.34 12.43
C PRO A 89 -22.63 9.39 12.74
#